data_AF-A0A7S1DIM0-F1
#
_entry.id   AF-A0A7S1DIM0-F1
#
_cell.length_a   1.000
_cell.length_b   1.000
_cell.length_c   1.000
_cell.angle_alpha   90.00
_cell.angle_beta   90.00
_cell.angle_gamma   90.00
#
_symmetry.space_group_name_H-M   'P 1'
#
loop_
_entity.id
_entity.type
_entity.pdbx_description
1 polymer ?
#
loop_
_entity_poly.entity_id
_entity_poly.type
_entity_poly.pdbx_seq_one_letter_code
_entity_poly.pdbx_strand_id
1 'polypeptide(L)'
;GKSAVVRNVGSKYTAIFNVTRSGSYSLDVYIGQSAFPTSPYAFNVGPGPLSAEATTASGFALEGGLAGATVEVLVFPRDVYGNPILLASDSDVSMSISGGGDGAVLTI
;
A
#
# COMPACT_ATOMS: atom_id res chain seq x y z
N GLY A 1 -5.31 -21.37 9.12
CA GLY A 1 -4.64 -20.19 9.70
C GLY A 1 -3.17 -20.22 9.35
N LYS A 2 -2.55 -19.07 9.09
CA LYS A 2 -1.08 -19.01 8.96
C LYS A 2 -0.47 -19.10 10.35
N SER A 3 0.51 -19.98 10.56
CA SER A 3 1.19 -20.15 11.84
C SER A 3 2.29 -19.11 12.00
N ALA A 4 2.43 -18.53 13.20
CA ALA A 4 3.54 -17.65 13.56
C ALA A 4 4.73 -18.44 14.10
N VAL A 5 5.91 -17.82 13.99
CA VAL A 5 7.06 -18.19 14.81
C VAL A 5 6.86 -17.58 16.19
N VAL A 6 6.83 -18.41 17.23
CA VAL A 6 6.74 -17.97 18.63
C VAL A 6 8.11 -18.07 19.29
N ARG A 7 8.63 -16.95 19.78
CA ARG A 7 9.82 -16.90 20.63
C ARG A 7 9.38 -16.76 22.09
N ASN A 8 9.98 -17.56 22.98
CA ASN A 8 9.80 -17.43 24.42
C ASN A 8 11.04 -16.74 25.02
N VAL A 9 10.80 -15.70 25.81
CA VAL A 9 11.82 -15.06 26.65
C VAL A 9 11.27 -14.95 28.06
N GLY A 10 11.52 -15.98 28.88
CA GLY A 10 11.01 -16.06 30.25
C GLY A 10 9.49 -16.15 30.30
N SER A 11 8.83 -15.14 30.87
CA SER A 11 7.37 -15.05 30.96
C SER A 11 6.70 -14.36 29.76
N LYS A 12 7.48 -13.98 28.73
CA LYS A 12 6.96 -13.31 27.51
C LYS A 12 6.99 -14.25 26.31
N TYR A 13 5.89 -14.23 25.56
CA TYR A 13 5.77 -14.91 24.26
C TYR A 13 5.68 -13.85 23.16
N THR A 14 6.50 -13.98 22.12
CA THR A 14 6.50 -13.08 20.95
C THR A 14 6.16 -13.89 19.71
N ALA A 15 5.02 -13.61 19.09
CA ALA A 15 4.64 -14.21 17.81
C ALA A 15 4.94 -13.22 16.67
N ILE A 16 5.61 -13.70 15.61
CA ILE A 16 5.91 -12.90 14.42
C ILE A 16 5.13 -13.47 13.24
N PHE A 17 4.36 -12.60 12.57
CA PHE A 17 3.58 -12.93 11.38
C PHE A 17 3.99 -11.99 10.24
N ASN A 18 4.29 -12.55 9.07
CA ASN A 18 4.53 -11.77 7.85
C ASN A 18 3.21 -11.63 7.07
N VAL A 19 2.62 -10.44 7.12
CA VAL A 19 1.38 -10.12 6.42
C VAL A 19 1.71 -9.25 5.21
N THR A 20 1.37 -9.74 4.02
CA THR A 20 1.63 -9.03 2.75
C THR A 20 0.38 -8.38 2.16
N ARG A 21 -0.79 -8.58 2.77
CA ARG A 21 -2.05 -7.97 2.32
C ARG A 21 -2.56 -6.98 3.36
N SER A 22 -2.79 -5.74 2.95
CA SER A 22 -3.47 -4.76 3.79
C SER A 22 -4.91 -5.21 4.06
N GLY A 23 -5.42 -4.96 5.27
CA GLY A 23 -6.78 -5.31 5.65
C GLY A 23 -6.96 -5.50 7.14
N SER A 24 -8.16 -5.90 7.53
CA SER A 24 -8.50 -6.24 8.91
C SER A 24 -8.19 -7.70 9.20
N TYR A 25 -7.51 -7.94 10.32
CA TYR A 25 -7.13 -9.27 10.78
C TYR A 25 -7.59 -9.50 12.21
N SER A 26 -7.76 -10.77 12.56
CA SER A 26 -8.07 -11.24 13.91
C SER A 26 -7.01 -12.26 14.32
N LEU A 27 -6.46 -12.09 15.53
CA LEU A 27 -5.55 -13.04 16.14
C LEU A 27 -6.24 -13.77 17.28
N ASP A 28 -6.46 -15.07 17.08
CA ASP A 28 -6.93 -15.97 18.12
C ASP A 28 -5.74 -16.55 18.91
N VAL A 29 -5.79 -16.42 20.24
CA VAL A 29 -4.74 -16.90 21.13
C VAL A 29 -5.33 -17.95 22.07
N TYR A 30 -4.70 -19.12 22.12
CA TYR A 30 -5.10 -20.23 22.99
C TYR A 30 -3.95 -20.64 23.90
N ILE A 31 -4.28 -21.00 25.14
CA ILE A 31 -3.39 -21.74 26.06
C ILE A 31 -3.96 -23.15 26.19
N GLY A 32 -3.26 -24.13 25.60
CA GLY A 32 -3.80 -25.49 25.45
C GLY A 32 -5.04 -25.47 24.55
N GLN A 33 -6.18 -25.89 25.09
CA GLN A 33 -7.48 -25.89 24.39
C GLN A 33 -8.39 -24.72 24.82
N SER A 34 -7.92 -23.84 25.71
CA SER A 34 -8.71 -22.72 26.21
C SER A 34 -8.28 -21.41 25.55
N ALA A 35 -9.24 -20.59 25.13
CA ALA A 35 -8.95 -19.26 24.60
C ALA A 35 -8.38 -18.36 25.70
N PHE A 36 -7.35 -17.58 25.38
CA PHE A 36 -6.76 -16.62 26.30
C PHE A 36 -7.79 -15.51 26.62
N PRO A 37 -7.93 -15.07 27.88
CA PRO A 37 -8.79 -13.94 28.22
C PRO A 37 -8.36 -12.73 27.40
N THR A 38 -9.29 -12.10 26.66
CA THR A 38 -9.10 -11.02 25.67
C THR A 38 -8.75 -11.43 24.23
N SER A 39 -8.73 -12.73 23.91
CA SER A 39 -8.86 -13.21 22.53
C SER A 39 -10.32 -13.10 22.05
N PRO A 40 -10.60 -12.77 20.78
CA PRO A 40 -9.65 -12.40 19.72
C PRO A 40 -9.14 -10.96 19.81
N TYR A 41 -7.93 -10.74 19.25
CA TYR A 41 -7.36 -9.40 19.05
C TYR A 41 -7.55 -8.97 17.60
N ALA A 42 -8.38 -7.96 17.38
CA ALA A 42 -8.54 -7.33 16.06
C ALA A 42 -7.45 -6.27 15.83
N PHE A 43 -6.88 -6.26 14.62
CA PHE A 43 -5.91 -5.24 14.21
C PHE A 43 -6.00 -5.00 12.69
N ASN A 44 -5.53 -3.82 12.27
CA ASN A 44 -5.48 -3.42 10.87
C ASN A 44 -4.04 -3.40 10.39
N VAL A 45 -3.82 -3.96 9.21
CA VAL A 45 -2.54 -3.87 8.49
C VAL A 45 -2.75 -2.88 7.34
N GLY A 46 -2.01 -1.78 7.37
CA GLY A 46 -1.96 -0.83 6.27
C GLY A 46 -1.09 -1.33 5.11
N PRO A 47 -1.17 -0.69 3.93
CA PRO A 47 -0.18 -0.92 2.87
C PRO A 47 1.22 -0.55 3.36
N GLY A 48 2.23 -1.19 2.77
CA GLY A 48 3.62 -0.81 2.96
C GLY A 48 3.99 0.50 2.23
N PRO A 49 5.29 0.83 2.17
CA PRO A 49 5.78 1.97 1.39
C PRO A 49 5.36 1.90 -0.09
N LEU A 50 5.16 3.07 -0.69
CA LEU A 50 4.84 3.20 -2.11
C LEU A 50 5.91 2.54 -2.99
N SER A 51 5.46 1.77 -3.98
CA SER A 51 6.29 1.16 -5.00
C SER A 51 5.90 1.74 -6.36
N ALA A 52 6.85 2.44 -6.98
CA ALA A 52 6.66 2.98 -8.33
C ALA A 52 6.41 1.86 -9.36
N GLU A 53 7.07 0.70 -9.21
CA GLU A 53 6.93 -0.45 -10.12
C GLU A 53 5.53 -1.09 -10.05
N ALA A 54 4.92 -1.10 -8.86
CA ALA A 54 3.58 -1.66 -8.67
C ALA A 54 2.46 -0.63 -8.91
N THR A 55 2.80 0.65 -9.02
CA THR A 55 1.86 1.75 -9.24
C THR A 55 1.52 1.85 -10.71
N THR A 56 0.25 2.11 -11.01
CA THR A 56 -0.24 2.23 -12.40
C THR A 56 -0.88 3.59 -12.62
N ALA A 57 -0.71 4.16 -13.81
CA ALA A 57 -1.44 5.36 -14.24
C ALA A 57 -2.42 4.99 -15.37
N SER A 58 -3.52 5.72 -15.47
CA SER A 58 -4.51 5.59 -16.54
C SER A 58 -5.07 6.96 -16.93
N GLY A 59 -5.50 7.11 -18.17
CA GLY A 59 -6.11 8.33 -18.69
C GLY A 59 -5.65 8.64 -20.11
N PHE A 60 -6.51 9.32 -20.88
CA PHE A 60 -6.21 9.71 -22.27
C PHE A 60 -4.97 10.60 -22.39
N ALA A 61 -4.66 11.35 -21.33
CA ALA A 61 -3.44 12.15 -21.23
C ALA A 61 -2.15 11.34 -21.47
N LEU A 62 -2.16 10.02 -21.26
CA LEU A 62 -1.01 9.14 -21.51
C LEU A 62 -0.79 8.87 -23.01
N GLU A 63 -1.81 9.05 -23.84
CA GLU A 63 -1.73 8.86 -25.30
C GLU A 63 -1.36 10.16 -26.04
N GLY A 64 -1.46 11.30 -25.34
CA GLY A 64 -1.18 12.63 -25.87
C GLY A 64 -2.26 13.63 -25.48
N GLY A 65 -2.03 14.90 -25.84
CA GLY A 65 -2.97 15.97 -25.55
C GLY A 65 -2.91 17.07 -26.60
N LEU A 66 -4.03 17.78 -26.78
CA LEU A 66 -4.08 18.98 -27.60
C LEU A 66 -3.47 20.15 -26.82
N ALA A 67 -2.63 20.95 -27.47
CA ALA A 67 -2.09 22.15 -26.87
C ALA A 67 -3.23 23.08 -26.38
N GLY A 68 -3.13 23.52 -25.13
CA GLY A 68 -4.16 24.36 -24.49
C GLY A 68 -5.39 23.62 -23.97
N ALA A 69 -5.47 22.29 -24.13
CA ALA A 69 -6.52 21.48 -23.52
C ALA A 69 -6.06 20.92 -22.16
N THR A 70 -6.96 20.96 -21.16
CA THR A 70 -6.76 20.25 -19.90
C THR A 70 -6.96 18.75 -20.14
N VAL A 71 -6.02 17.95 -19.64
CA VAL A 71 -6.12 16.49 -19.66
C VAL A 71 -5.91 15.96 -18.24
N GLU A 72 -6.56 14.84 -17.93
CA GLU A 72 -6.49 14.21 -16.62
C GLU A 72 -5.76 12.86 -16.69
N VAL A 73 -4.95 12.59 -15.66
CA VAL A 73 -4.34 11.28 -15.41
C VAL A 73 -4.77 10.84 -14.02
N LEU A 74 -5.22 9.60 -13.91
CA LEU A 74 -5.47 8.93 -12.64
C LEU A 74 -4.28 8.06 -12.30
N VAL A 75 -3.72 8.27 -11.11
CA VAL A 75 -2.66 7.42 -10.56
C VAL A 75 -3.29 6.50 -9.52
N PHE A 76 -2.93 5.21 -9.56
CA PHE A 76 -3.37 4.18 -8.63
C PHE A 76 -2.17 3.69 -7.82
N PRO A 77 -1.84 4.36 -6.69
CA PRO A 77 -0.63 4.10 -5.92
C PRO A 77 -0.73 2.76 -5.19
N ARG A 78 0.34 1.96 -5.24
CA ARG A 78 0.40 0.64 -4.59
C ARG A 78 1.74 0.41 -3.90
N ASP A 79 1.75 -0.44 -2.88
CA ASP A 79 2.99 -1.00 -2.33
C ASP A 79 3.53 -2.15 -3.20
N VAL A 80 4.71 -2.68 -2.83
CA VAL A 80 5.36 -3.80 -3.55
C VAL A 80 4.54 -5.09 -3.59
N TYR A 81 3.55 -5.25 -2.70
CA TYR A 81 2.65 -6.39 -2.65
C TYR A 81 1.31 -6.13 -3.37
N GLY A 82 1.16 -4.96 -4.00
CA GLY A 82 -0.03 -4.55 -4.72
C GLY A 82 -1.15 -4.00 -3.83
N ASN A 83 -0.88 -3.72 -2.55
CA ASN A 83 -1.87 -3.12 -1.66
C ASN A 83 -2.11 -1.66 -2.04
N PRO A 84 -3.37 -1.21 -2.15
CA PRO A 84 -3.68 0.17 -2.51
C PRO A 84 -3.29 1.13 -1.40
N ILE A 85 -2.62 2.22 -1.77
CA ILE A 85 -2.31 3.34 -0.88
C ILE A 85 -3.36 4.42 -1.13
N LEU A 86 -4.30 4.55 -0.18
CA LEU A 86 -5.45 5.47 -0.29
C LEU A 86 -5.12 6.91 0.14
N LEU A 87 -4.02 7.09 0.86
CA LEU A 87 -3.55 8.36 1.40
C LEU A 87 -2.13 8.62 0.87
N ALA A 88 -1.97 8.64 -0.46
CA ALA A 88 -0.75 9.15 -1.05
C ALA A 88 -0.76 10.68 -0.90
N SER A 89 0.37 11.24 -0.47
CA SER A 89 0.58 12.69 -0.44
C SER A 89 1.03 13.18 -1.81
N ASP A 90 0.82 14.47 -2.11
CA ASP A 90 1.30 15.07 -3.35
C ASP A 90 2.83 14.98 -3.50
N SER A 91 3.57 14.88 -2.39
CA SER A 91 5.02 14.62 -2.42
C SER A 91 5.42 13.21 -2.85
N ASP A 92 4.48 12.26 -2.86
CA ASP A 92 4.74 10.87 -3.26
C ASP A 92 4.65 10.68 -4.79
N VAL A 93 4.07 11.65 -5.50
CA VAL A 93 3.81 11.55 -6.94
C VAL A 93 4.17 12.88 -7.63
N SER A 94 5.18 12.86 -8.51
CA SER A 94 5.48 13.97 -9.40
C SER A 94 5.07 13.65 -10.84
N MET A 95 4.46 14.59 -11.54
CA MET A 95 4.11 14.45 -12.95
C MET A 95 4.94 15.41 -13.81
N SER A 96 5.49 14.91 -14.92
CA SER A 96 6.14 15.72 -15.94
C SER A 96 5.60 15.38 -17.32
N ILE A 97 5.21 16.39 -18.09
CA ILE A 97 4.76 16.23 -19.48
C ILE A 97 5.85 16.81 -20.39
N SER A 98 6.22 16.08 -21.45
CA SER A 98 7.15 16.56 -22.48
C SER A 98 6.53 16.39 -23.86
N GLY A 99 6.34 17.49 -24.60
CA GLY A 99 5.91 17.49 -26.00
C GLY A 99 7.08 17.56 -26.98
N GLY A 100 6.92 16.99 -28.18
CA GLY A 100 7.92 17.02 -29.26
C GLY A 100 8.10 18.36 -29.97
N GLY A 101 7.40 19.41 -29.54
CA GLY A 101 7.56 20.79 -30.03
C GLY A 101 7.76 21.74 -28.86
N ASP A 102 8.87 22.47 -28.88
CA ASP A 102 9.26 23.57 -27.97
C ASP A 102 8.66 23.55 -26.56
N GLY A 103 9.30 22.79 -25.67
CA GLY A 103 9.71 23.33 -24.37
C GLY A 103 8.67 23.57 -23.28
N ALA A 104 7.45 23.06 -23.39
CA ALA A 104 6.50 23.11 -22.28
C ALA A 104 6.67 21.89 -21.35
N VAL A 105 7.54 22.01 -20.35
CA VAL A 105 7.55 21.11 -19.18
C VAL A 105 6.64 21.74 -18.13
N LEU A 106 5.44 21.19 -17.96
CA LEU A 106 4.60 21.49 -16.81
C LEU A 106 4.95 20.49 -15.71
N THR A 107 5.59 20.98 -14.66
CA THR A 107 5.74 20.27 -13.39
C THR A 107 4.59 20.71 -12.50
N ILE A 108 3.71 19.78 -12.14
CA ILE A 108 2.64 19.98 -11.16
C ILE A 108 3.08 19.38 -9.83
#